data_AF-A0A8H8MZ90-F1
#
_entry.id   AF-A0A8H8MZ90-F1
#
_cell.length_a   1.000
_cell.length_b   1.000
_cell.length_c   1.000
_cell.angle_alpha   90.00
_cell.angle_beta   90.00
_cell.angle_gamma   90.00
#
_symmetry.space_group_name_H-M   'P 1'
#
loop_
_entity.id
_entity.type
_entity.pdbx_description
1 polymer ?
#
loop_
_entity_poly.entity_id
_entity_poly.type
_entity_poly.pdbx_seq_one_letter_code
_entity_poly.pdbx_strand_id
1 'polypeptide(L)'
;MLPPQASSHCVTIIAVTHDREIYNLIDISGQTDAKAIRKRILTELHIPEDLRPYFEIYRTELGGSTIGDALDDDGLLIDCQHFGDDRATLKFLAQRVNTPTDTPSTLQ
;
A
#
# COMPACT_ATOMS: atom_id res chain seq x y z
N MET A 1 -8.42 41.36 -0.44
CA MET A 1 -8.92 40.09 -1.00
C MET A 1 -7.89 39.05 -0.65
N LEU A 2 -8.16 38.15 0.30
CA LEU A 2 -7.26 37.04 0.61
C LEU A 2 -7.30 36.03 -0.55
N PRO A 3 -6.19 35.36 -0.90
CA PRO A 3 -6.23 34.29 -1.89
C PRO A 3 -7.19 33.18 -1.42
N PRO A 4 -7.88 32.52 -2.37
CA PRO A 4 -8.74 31.38 -2.04
C PRO A 4 -7.89 30.33 -1.35
N GLN A 5 -8.48 29.73 -0.33
CA GLN A 5 -7.82 28.80 0.58
C GLN A 5 -7.18 27.68 -0.24
N ALA A 6 -5.85 27.64 -0.27
CA ALA A 6 -5.15 26.40 -0.53
C ALA A 6 -5.48 25.51 0.67
N SER A 7 -6.61 24.81 0.59
CA SER A 7 -6.80 23.61 1.37
C SER A 7 -5.67 22.70 0.93
N SER A 8 -4.58 22.72 1.68
CA SER A 8 -3.50 21.75 1.58
C SER A 8 -4.07 20.39 1.97
N HIS A 9 -4.96 19.84 1.16
CA HIS A 9 -5.12 18.40 1.10
C HIS A 9 -3.77 17.92 0.60
N CYS A 10 -2.97 17.37 1.51
CA CYS A 10 -1.76 16.66 1.15
C CYS A 10 -2.15 15.62 0.11
N VAL A 11 -1.75 15.87 -1.14
CA VAL A 11 -1.99 14.92 -2.20
C VAL A 11 -1.05 13.75 -1.94
N THR A 12 -1.62 12.58 -1.71
CA THR A 12 -0.85 11.37 -1.45
C THR A 12 -1.15 10.37 -2.56
N ILE A 13 -0.17 10.16 -3.42
CA ILE A 13 -0.22 9.16 -4.49
C ILE A 13 0.73 8.03 -4.12
N ILE A 14 0.28 6.79 -4.27
CA ILE A 14 1.11 5.60 -4.06
C ILE A 14 1.13 4.77 -5.33
N ALA A 15 2.27 4.14 -5.61
CA ALA A 15 2.42 3.22 -6.74
C ALA A 15 2.27 1.79 -6.26
N VAL A 16 1.37 1.02 -6.85
CA VAL A 16 1.05 -0.36 -6.41
C VAL A 16 1.25 -1.34 -7.54
N THR A 17 1.77 -2.53 -7.24
CA THR A 17 1.97 -3.59 -8.25
C THR A 17 1.69 -4.97 -7.63
N HIS A 18 1.37 -5.97 -8.45
CA HIS A 18 1.38 -7.39 -8.04
C HIS A 18 2.39 -8.23 -8.83
N ASP A 19 2.93 -7.71 -9.93
CA ASP A 19 3.84 -8.40 -10.85
C ASP A 19 5.24 -7.76 -10.92
N ARG A 20 5.48 -6.68 -10.19
CA ARG A 20 6.78 -5.95 -10.11
C ARG A 20 7.19 -5.22 -11.39
N GLU A 21 6.37 -5.30 -12.43
CA GLU A 21 6.64 -4.67 -13.73
C GLU A 21 5.71 -3.48 -13.96
N ILE A 22 4.42 -3.64 -13.64
CA ILE A 22 3.40 -2.62 -13.87
C ILE A 22 2.99 -2.01 -12.53
N TYR A 23 3.25 -0.71 -12.38
CA TYR A 23 2.83 0.05 -11.21
C TYR A 23 1.62 0.92 -11.54
N ASN A 24 0.51 0.66 -10.86
CA ASN A 24 -0.70 1.48 -10.91
C ASN A 24 -0.56 2.63 -9.91
N LEU A 25 -0.79 3.86 -10.37
CA LEU A 25 -0.77 5.04 -9.51
C LEU A 25 -2.16 5.25 -8.93
N ILE A 26 -2.26 5.26 -7.61
CA ILE A 26 -3.54 5.46 -6.93
C ILE A 26 -3.43 6.66 -6.00
N ASP A 27 -4.36 7.60 -6.17
CA ASP A 27 -4.55 8.67 -5.21
C ASP A 27 -5.16 8.07 -3.93
N ILE A 28 -4.66 8.44 -2.77
CA ILE A 28 -5.24 8.10 -1.46
C ILE A 28 -5.41 9.36 -0.58
N SER A 29 -5.45 10.52 -1.21
CA SER A 29 -5.55 11.81 -0.54
C SER A 29 -6.77 11.87 0.39
N GLY A 30 -6.53 12.24 1.65
CA GLY A 30 -7.57 12.31 2.68
C GLY A 30 -8.02 10.95 3.24
N GLN A 31 -7.44 9.83 2.81
CA GLN A 31 -7.69 8.53 3.44
C GLN A 31 -6.93 8.44 4.76
N THR A 32 -7.66 8.25 5.85
CA THR A 32 -7.09 8.08 7.20
C THR A 32 -7.31 6.68 7.76
N ASP A 33 -7.93 5.79 6.97
CA ASP A 33 -8.26 4.41 7.36
C ASP A 33 -7.42 3.42 6.56
N ALA A 34 -6.63 2.64 7.28
CA ALA A 34 -5.75 1.63 6.72
C ALA A 34 -6.49 0.58 5.88
N LYS A 35 -7.64 0.10 6.35
CA LYS A 35 -8.42 -0.94 5.68
C LYS A 35 -8.99 -0.42 4.36
N ALA A 36 -9.42 0.84 4.33
CA ALA A 36 -9.85 1.51 3.11
C ALA A 36 -8.69 1.65 2.10
N ILE A 37 -7.48 2.01 2.56
CA ILE A 37 -6.28 2.06 1.70
C ILE A 37 -5.97 0.66 1.16
N ARG A 38 -5.87 -0.36 2.02
CA ARG A 38 -5.62 -1.75 1.64
C ARG A 38 -6.64 -2.26 0.63
N LYS A 39 -7.93 -2.03 0.89
CA LYS A 39 -9.01 -2.40 -0.03
C LYS A 39 -8.84 -1.72 -1.39
N ARG A 40 -8.46 -0.43 -1.40
CA ARG A 40 -8.24 0.34 -2.63
C ARG A 40 -7.06 -0.22 -3.43
N ILE A 41 -5.92 -0.50 -2.78
CA ILE A 41 -4.76 -1.16 -3.39
C ILE A 41 -5.17 -2.46 -4.10
N LEU A 42 -5.82 -3.37 -3.38
CA LEU A 42 -6.21 -4.68 -3.93
C LEU A 42 -7.27 -4.57 -5.02
N THR A 43 -8.15 -3.57 -4.96
CA THR A 43 -9.16 -3.31 -5.99
C THR A 43 -8.52 -2.81 -7.28
N GLU A 44 -7.58 -1.87 -7.18
CA GLU A 44 -6.86 -1.28 -8.32
C GLU A 44 -5.89 -2.26 -8.98
N LEU A 45 -5.45 -3.28 -8.25
CA LEU A 45 -4.70 -4.43 -8.78
C LEU A 45 -5.61 -5.54 -9.32
N HIS A 46 -6.92 -5.30 -9.41
CA HIS A 46 -7.92 -6.27 -9.87
C HIS A 46 -7.91 -7.60 -9.11
N ILE A 47 -7.51 -7.59 -7.83
CA ILE A 47 -7.49 -8.79 -6.99
C ILE A 47 -8.94 -9.13 -6.57
N PRO A 48 -9.43 -10.35 -6.88
CA PRO A 48 -10.76 -10.81 -6.51
C PRO A 48 -10.97 -10.78 -4.99
N GLU A 49 -12.17 -10.41 -4.53
CA GLU A 49 -12.45 -10.24 -3.10
C GLU A 49 -12.16 -11.50 -2.26
N ASP A 50 -12.47 -12.67 -2.81
CA ASP A 50 -12.20 -13.99 -2.21
C ASP A 50 -10.69 -14.26 -2.04
N LEU A 51 -9.86 -13.68 -2.91
CA LEU A 51 -8.41 -13.85 -2.86
C LEU A 51 -7.70 -12.83 -1.97
N ARG A 52 -8.31 -11.67 -1.69
CA ARG A 52 -7.74 -10.60 -0.87
C ARG A 52 -7.17 -11.03 0.50
N PRO A 53 -7.78 -11.95 1.27
CA PRO A 53 -7.19 -12.41 2.54
C PRO A 53 -5.87 -13.16 2.37
N TYR A 54 -5.58 -13.67 1.18
CA TYR A 54 -4.32 -14.35 0.85
C TYR A 54 -3.29 -13.41 0.23
N PHE A 55 -3.53 -12.10 0.22
CA PHE A 55 -2.57 -11.10 -0.25
C PHE A 55 -2.04 -10.27 0.91
N GLU A 56 -0.72 -10.19 0.96
CA GLU A 56 0.02 -9.29 1.83
C GLU A 56 0.58 -8.12 1.04
N ILE A 57 0.77 -6.99 1.73
CA ILE A 57 1.29 -5.77 1.14
C ILE A 57 2.67 -5.52 1.72
N TYR A 58 3.65 -5.33 0.85
CA TYR A 58 5.03 -5.06 1.21
C TYR A 58 5.43 -3.70 0.66
N ARG A 59 6.29 -2.97 1.37
CA ARG A 59 6.98 -1.82 0.77
C ARG A 59 7.98 -2.35 -0.27
N THR A 60 8.17 -1.64 -1.37
CA THR A 60 9.08 -2.08 -2.44
C THR A 60 9.85 -0.92 -3.07
N GLU A 61 10.99 -1.22 -3.69
CA GLU A 61 11.76 -0.28 -4.51
C GLU A 61 11.68 -0.64 -6.01
N LEU A 62 12.29 0.19 -6.85
CA LEU A 62 12.45 -0.09 -8.27
C LEU A 62 13.12 -1.45 -8.48
N GLY A 63 12.50 -2.31 -9.28
CA GLY A 63 12.96 -3.68 -9.54
C GLY A 63 12.30 -4.76 -8.67
N GLY A 64 11.35 -4.39 -7.79
CA GLY A 64 10.47 -5.35 -7.13
C GLY A 64 11.04 -6.06 -5.90
N SER A 65 12.17 -5.57 -5.37
CA SER A 65 12.69 -5.98 -4.07
C SER A 65 11.79 -5.47 -2.95
N THR A 66 11.38 -6.37 -2.04
CA THR A 66 10.61 -6.01 -0.85
C THR A 66 11.53 -5.40 0.21
N ILE A 67 11.06 -4.36 0.88
CA ILE A 67 11.75 -3.72 1.99
C ILE A 67 11.05 -4.13 3.29
N GLY A 68 11.75 -4.88 4.15
CA GLY A 68 11.20 -5.34 5.42
C GLY A 68 10.09 -6.38 5.28
N ASP A 69 9.30 -6.51 6.35
CA ASP A 69 8.21 -7.47 6.48
C ASP A 69 6.90 -6.99 5.82
N ALA A 70 5.91 -7.89 5.77
CA ALA A 70 4.55 -7.55 5.34
C ALA A 70 3.95 -6.46 6.25
N LEU A 71 3.32 -5.46 5.65
CA LEU A 71 2.66 -4.38 6.36
C LEU A 71 1.28 -4.85 6.85
N ASP A 72 1.09 -4.74 8.15
CA ASP A 72 -0.23 -4.68 8.76
C ASP A 72 -0.91 -3.32 8.48
N ASP A 73 -2.16 -3.19 8.92
CA ASP A 73 -2.98 -2.00 8.69
C ASP A 73 -2.33 -0.73 9.28
N ASP A 74 -1.78 -0.78 10.49
CA ASP A 74 -1.13 0.36 11.13
C ASP A 74 0.16 0.73 10.40
N GLY A 75 0.99 -0.26 10.06
CA GLY A 75 2.22 -0.05 9.28
C GLY A 75 1.96 0.59 7.92
N LEU A 76 0.94 0.13 7.20
CA LEU A 76 0.53 0.71 5.91
C LEU A 76 0.11 2.17 6.04
N LEU A 77 -0.69 2.48 7.07
CA LEU A 77 -1.17 3.83 7.30
C LEU A 77 -0.04 4.78 7.69
N ILE A 78 0.87 4.35 8.57
CA ILE A 78 2.07 5.11 8.95
C ILE A 78 2.91 5.40 7.72
N ASP A 79 3.17 4.41 6.87
CA ASP A 79 3.96 4.62 5.65
C ASP A 79 3.30 5.64 4.72
N CYS A 80 1.98 5.55 4.52
CA CYS A 80 1.23 6.50 3.71
C CYS A 80 1.29 7.93 4.27
N GLN A 81 1.23 8.10 5.60
CA GLN A 81 1.27 9.42 6.24
C GLN A 81 2.67 10.04 6.26
N HIS A 82 3.71 9.22 6.44
CA HIS A 82 5.08 9.70 6.62
C HIS A 82 5.86 9.83 5.31
N PHE A 83 5.63 8.92 4.37
CA PHE A 83 6.40 8.81 3.12
C PHE A 83 5.56 9.05 1.86
N GLY A 84 4.24 9.16 2.00
CA GLY A 84 3.35 9.44 0.89
C GLY A 84 3.53 10.87 0.35
N ASP A 85 3.49 11.01 -0.98
CA ASP A 85 3.76 12.26 -1.68
C ASP A 85 2.99 12.34 -3.01
N ASP A 86 2.97 13.51 -3.66
CA ASP A 86 2.26 13.72 -4.92
C ASP A 86 2.94 13.12 -6.16
N ARG A 87 4.14 12.54 -6.01
CA ARG A 87 4.96 12.00 -7.09
C ARG A 87 5.03 10.46 -7.09
N ALA A 88 4.25 9.81 -6.22
CA ALA A 88 4.22 8.36 -6.07
C ALA A 88 5.60 7.73 -5.80
N THR A 89 6.40 8.37 -4.93
CA THR A 89 7.69 7.81 -4.54
C THR A 89 7.50 6.57 -3.67
N LEU A 90 6.47 6.56 -2.82
CA LEU A 90 6.05 5.41 -2.03
C LEU A 90 5.43 4.31 -2.92
N LYS A 91 5.99 3.10 -2.81
CA LYS A 91 5.62 1.95 -3.64
C LYS A 91 5.30 0.74 -2.78
N PHE A 92 4.26 0.03 -3.20
CA PHE A 92 3.81 -1.19 -2.56
C PHE A 92 3.71 -2.34 -3.56
N LEU A 93 4.05 -3.53 -3.08
CA LEU A 93 3.86 -4.79 -3.76
C LEU A 93 2.76 -5.57 -3.03
N ALA A 94 1.68 -5.91 -3.71
CA ALA A 94 0.72 -6.90 -3.23
C ALA A 94 1.17 -8.29 -3.69
N GLN A 95 1.56 -9.14 -2.75
CA GLN A 95 2.02 -10.48 -3.04
C GLN A 95 1.08 -11.51 -2.42
N ARG A 96 0.70 -12.52 -3.21
CA ARG A 96 -0.07 -13.65 -2.71
C ARG A 96 0.82 -14.51 -1.80
N VAL A 97 0.33 -14.82 -0.61
CA VAL A 97 0.91 -15.82 0.27
C VAL A 97 0.15 -17.13 0.14
N ASN A 98 0.88 -18.23 -0.06
CA ASN A 98 0.31 -19.55 -0.29
C ASN A 98 -0.09 -20.26 1.01
N THR A 99 0.14 -19.66 2.17
CA THR A 99 -0.03 -20.30 3.47
C THR A 99 -1.26 -19.76 4.18
N PRO A 100 -2.18 -20.61 4.69
CA PRO A 100 -2.95 -20.22 5.86
C PRO A 100 -1.95 -19.93 6.97
N THR A 101 -1.95 -18.71 7.52
CA THR A 101 -1.09 -18.34 8.64
C THR A 101 -1.48 -19.15 9.87
N ASP A 102 -0.88 -20.33 10.03
CA ASP A 102 -0.74 -21.03 11.30
C ASP A 102 0.72 -21.51 11.39
N THR A 103 1.54 -20.71 12.10
CA THR A 103 2.52 -21.14 13.13
C THR A 103 3.64 -20.10 13.28
N PRO A 104 3.84 -19.51 14.48
CA PRO A 104 5.08 -18.82 14.80
C PRO A 104 6.15 -19.89 15.09
N SER A 105 7.11 -20.05 14.18
CA SER A 105 8.31 -20.85 14.46
C SER A 105 9.36 -19.98 15.16
N THR A 106 9.16 -19.74 16.46
CA THR A 106 10.27 -19.48 17.39
C THR A 106 10.94 -20.82 17.68
N LEU A 107 12.11 -21.03 17.07
CA LEU A 107 13.30 -21.71 17.63
C LEU A 107 14.25 -22.10 16.49
N GLN A 108 15.37 -21.38 16.36
CA GLN A 108 16.70 -21.97 16.50
C GLN A 108 17.76 -20.91 16.83
#